data_AF-A0A9E0MPE0-F1
#
_entry.id   AF-A0A9E0MPE0-F1
#
_cell.length_a   1.000
_cell.length_b   1.000
_cell.length_c   1.000
_cell.angle_alpha   90.00
_cell.angle_beta   90.00
_cell.angle_gamma   90.00
#
_symmetry.space_group_name_H-M   'P 1'
#
loop_
_entity.id
_entity.type
_entity.pdbx_description
1 polymer ?
#
loop_
_entity_poly.entity_id
_entity_poly.type
_entity_poly.pdbx_seq_one_letter_code
_entity_poly.pdbx_strand_id
1 'polypeptide(L)' 'MNVQGTFAITSHPEPPYDVVEGVALARMRFAKRFAGPLDAASEVHMLAARTPVPDSAGYVAIERVTGTLEGRAR' A
#
# COMPACT_ATOMS: atom_id res chain seq x y z
N MET A 1 3.70 13.86 18.54
CA MET A 1 4.85 12.98 18.29
C MET A 1 5.00 12.84 16.78
N ASN A 2 6.20 13.03 16.24
CA ASN A 2 6.50 12.90 14.81
C ASN A 2 7.80 12.10 14.69
N VAL A 3 7.81 11.08 13.84
CA VAL A 3 8.97 10.21 13.58
C VAL A 3 9.15 10.05 12.08
N GLN A 4 10.39 9.78 11.66
CA GLN A 4 10.73 9.54 10.26
C GLN A 4 11.52 8.24 10.16
N GLY A 5 11.27 7.48 9.10
CA GLY A 5 11.90 6.20 8.84
C GLY A 5 11.71 5.79 7.38
N THR A 6 12.26 4.64 7.03
CA THR A 6 12.18 4.09 5.68
C THR A 6 11.29 2.85 5.68
N PHE A 7 10.87 2.43 4.50
CA PHE A 7 10.23 1.14 4.31
C PHE A 7 10.65 0.52 2.99
N ALA A 8 10.74 -0.81 2.97
CA ALA A 8 10.78 -1.61 1.76
C ALA A 8 9.37 -2.07 1.40
N ILE A 9 9.09 -2.23 0.11
CA ILE A 9 7.79 -2.68 -0.40
C ILE A 9 7.98 -3.87 -1.36
N THR A 10 7.11 -4.86 -1.24
CA THR A 10 6.95 -5.95 -2.20
C THR A 10 5.53 -5.90 -2.74
N SER A 11 5.39 -5.90 -4.06
CA SER A 11 4.11 -5.85 -4.74
C SER A 11 3.65 -7.24 -5.16
N HIS A 12 2.35 -7.48 -5.02
CA HIS A 12 1.66 -8.68 -5.44
C HIS A 12 0.44 -8.24 -6.26
N PRO A 13 0.60 -8.03 -7.57
CA PRO A 13 -0.51 -7.67 -8.46
C PRO A 13 -1.57 -8.76 -8.46
N GLU A 14 -2.83 -8.36 -8.44
CA GLU A 14 -3.97 -9.25 -8.57
C GLU A 14 -4.74 -8.91 -9.86
N PRO A 15 -5.55 -9.85 -10.39
CA PRO A 15 -6.47 -9.53 -11.49
C PRO A 15 -7.34 -8.32 -11.15
N PRO A 16 -7.60 -7.41 -12.11
CA PRO A 16 -8.46 -6.26 -11.88
C PRO A 16 -9.89 -6.70 -11.56
N TYR A 17 -10.62 -5.87 -10.80
CA TYR A 17 -12.04 -6.09 -10.56
C TYR A 17 -12.88 -5.87 -11.82
N ASP A 18 -12.54 -4.84 -12.59
CA ASP A 18 -13.29 -4.45 -13.78
C ASP A 18 -12.41 -3.65 -14.74
N VAL A 19 -12.75 -3.68 -16.02
CA VAL A 19 -12.12 -2.89 -17.08
C VAL A 19 -13.21 -2.41 -18.04
N VAL A 20 -13.51 -1.12 -18.01
CA VAL A 20 -14.57 -0.50 -18.83
C VAL A 20 -14.02 0.78 -19.45
N GLU A 21 -14.20 0.95 -20.76
CA GLU A 21 -13.81 2.17 -21.50
C GLU A 21 -12.36 2.62 -21.27
N GLY A 22 -11.44 1.66 -21.09
CA GLY A 22 -10.02 1.91 -20.85
C GLY A 22 -9.69 2.34 -19.41
N VAL A 23 -10.67 2.38 -18.50
CA VAL A 23 -10.46 2.52 -17.06
C VAL A 23 -10.37 1.13 -16.43
N ALA A 24 -9.24 0.84 -15.77
CA ALA A 24 -9.06 -0.40 -15.04
C ALA A 24 -9.17 -0.18 -13.53
N LEU A 25 -10.05 -0.95 -12.88
CA LEU A 25 -10.13 -1.03 -11.42
C LEU A 25 -9.15 -2.10 -10.93
N ALA A 26 -7.90 -1.71 -10.77
CA ALA A 26 -6.80 -2.58 -10.38
C ALA A 26 -6.86 -2.97 -8.90
N ARG A 27 -6.36 -4.18 -8.62
CA ARG A 27 -6.17 -4.71 -7.27
C ARG A 27 -4.70 -5.00 -7.03
N MET A 28 -4.24 -4.70 -5.82
CA MET A 28 -2.86 -4.94 -5.44
C MET A 28 -2.78 -5.29 -3.96
N ARG A 29 -2.03 -6.35 -3.65
CA ARG A 29 -1.52 -6.58 -2.30
C ARG A 29 -0.09 -6.08 -2.21
N PHE A 30 0.27 -5.52 -1.06
CA PHE A 30 1.65 -5.22 -0.75
C PHE A 30 2.04 -5.78 0.61
N ALA A 31 3.30 -6.20 0.71
CA ALA A 31 3.98 -6.37 1.98
C ALA A 31 4.93 -5.19 2.18
N LYS A 32 4.91 -4.55 3.35
CA LYS A 32 5.88 -3.52 3.72
C LYS A 32 6.71 -3.98 4.91
N ARG A 33 8.00 -3.63 4.90
CA ARG A 33 8.87 -3.70 6.09
C ARG A 33 9.35 -2.30 6.42
N PHE A 34 8.99 -1.80 7.59
CA PHE A 34 9.43 -0.51 8.11
C PHE A 34 10.70 -0.66 8.93
N ALA A 35 11.58 0.34 8.87
CA ALA A 35 12.81 0.41 9.65
C ALA A 35 13.02 1.82 10.22
N GLY A 36 13.53 1.89 11.45
CA GLY A 36 13.73 3.12 12.20
C GLY A 36 12.86 3.15 13.46
N PRO A 37 12.35 4.33 13.87
CA PRO A 37 11.49 4.45 15.06
C PRO A 37 10.23 3.60 15.00
N LEU A 38 9.72 3.28 13.80
CA LEU A 38 8.74 2.23 13.55
C LEU A 38 9.46 1.01 12.98
N ASP A 39 9.66 -0.02 13.80
CA ASP A 39 10.12 -1.35 13.34
C ASP A 39 8.91 -2.28 13.29
N ALA A 40 8.38 -2.46 12.08
CA ALA A 40 7.11 -3.13 11.86
C ALA A 40 7.04 -3.79 10.49
N ALA A 41 6.12 -4.74 10.37
CA ALA A 41 5.67 -5.26 9.08
C ALA A 41 4.21 -4.84 8.84
N SER A 42 3.82 -4.71 7.57
CA SER A 42 2.40 -4.57 7.24
C SER A 42 2.00 -5.34 6.00
N GLU A 43 0.72 -5.72 5.99
CA GLU A 43 0.01 -6.17 4.80
C GLU A 43 -0.97 -5.09 4.37
N VAL A 44 -0.92 -4.73 3.09
CA VAL A 44 -1.74 -3.70 2.47
C VAL A 44 -2.64 -4.32 1.42
N HIS A 45 -3.90 -3.93 1.41
CA HIS A 45 -4.84 -4.20 0.32
C HIS A 45 -5.23 -2.88 -0.33
N MET A 46 -4.98 -2.75 -1.63
CA MET A 46 -5.20 -1.52 -2.39
C MET A 46 -6.10 -1.77 -3.59
N LEU A 47 -7.04 -0.84 -3.80
CA LEU A 47 -7.80 -0.68 -5.03
C LEU A 47 -7.39 0.60 -5.72
N ALA A 48 -7.22 0.56 -7.04
CA ALA A 48 -6.84 1.73 -7.82
C ALA A 48 -7.67 1.84 -9.10
N ALA A 49 -8.01 3.06 -9.49
CA ALA A 49 -8.57 3.37 -10.80
C ALA A 49 -7.48 4.07 -11.63
N ARG A 50 -7.05 3.45 -12.73
CA ARG A 50 -6.16 4.08 -13.72
C ARG A 50 -6.97 4.46 -14.95
N THR A 51 -6.83 5.70 -15.39
CA THR A 51 -7.56 6.24 -16.55
C THR A 51 -6.72 6.19 -17.84
N PRO A 52 -7.33 6.37 -19.02
CA PRO A 52 -6.59 6.54 -20.28
C PRO A 52 -5.74 7.82 -20.34
N VAL A 53 -6.03 8.83 -19.51
CA VAL A 53 -5.22 10.05 -19.44
C VAL A 53 -3.89 9.70 -18.78
N PRO A 54 -2.73 10.01 -19.43
CA PRO A 54 -1.43 9.73 -18.86
C PRO A 54 -1.30 10.24 -17.42
N ASP A 55 -0.70 9.41 -16.57
CA ASP A 55 -0.42 9.67 -15.15
C ASP A 55 -1.63 10.01 -14.26
N SER A 56 -2.86 9.89 -14.78
CA SER A 56 -4.09 10.12 -14.03
C SER A 56 -4.63 8.82 -13.43
N ALA A 57 -4.55 8.72 -12.10
CA ALA A 57 -5.06 7.59 -11.34
C ALA A 57 -5.47 8.02 -9.91
N GLY A 58 -6.34 7.23 -9.29
CA GLY A 58 -6.67 7.34 -7.87
C GLY A 58 -6.58 5.97 -7.20
N TYR A 59 -6.30 5.93 -5.90
CA TYR A 59 -6.28 4.68 -5.15
C TYR A 59 -6.76 4.86 -3.71
N VAL A 60 -7.25 3.77 -3.14
CA VAL A 60 -7.53 3.63 -1.72
C VAL A 60 -6.85 2.36 -1.21
N ALA A 61 -6.36 2.40 0.02
CA ALA A 61 -5.75 1.24 0.64
C ALA A 61 -6.07 1.18 2.12
N ILE A 62 -6.15 -0.04 2.65
CA ILE A 62 -6.17 -0.32 4.08
C ILE A 62 -4.95 -1.19 4.36
N GLU A 63 -4.23 -0.88 5.43
CA GLU A 63 -3.12 -1.71 5.89
C GLU A 63 -3.21 -2.08 7.36
N ARG A 64 -2.77 -3.29 7.67
CA ARG A 64 -2.57 -3.74 9.04
C ARG A 64 -1.09 -3.75 9.35
N VAL A 65 -0.68 -2.87 10.26
CA VAL A 65 0.70 -2.76 10.74
C VAL A 65 0.83 -3.53 12.06
N THR A 66 1.93 -4.24 12.23
CA THR A 66 2.26 -4.97 13.47
C THR A 66 3.74 -4.81 13.77
N GLY A 67 4.07 -4.40 15.00
CA GLY A 67 5.45 -4.12 15.38
C GLY A 67 5.57 -3.18 16.56
N THR A 68 6.64 -2.39 16.57
CA THR A 68 6.94 -1.46 17.66
C THR A 68 7.14 -0.04 17.14
N LEU A 69 6.65 0.93 17.93
CA LEU A 69 6.87 2.35 17.71
C LEU A 69 7.59 2.92 18.93
N GLU A 70 8.84 3.34 18.75
CA GLU A 70 9.73 3.81 19.83
C GLU A 70 9.75 2.84 21.03
N GLY A 71 9.83 1.53 20.73
CA GLY A 71 9.86 0.47 21.73
C GLY A 71 8.50 0.06 22.31
N ARG A 72 7.38 0.67 21.90
CA ARG A 72 6.03 0.28 22.34
C ARG A 72 5.39 -0.66 21.33
N ALA A 73 4.98 -1.86 21.79
CA ALA A 73 4.43 -2.89 20.93
C ALA A 73 2.91 -2.75 20.70
N ARG A 74 2.44 -3.09 19.49
CA ARG A 74 1.03 -3.30 19.13
C ARG A 74 0.87 -4.33 18.01
#